data_AF-A0AAP4Q0A2-F1
#
_entry.id   AF-A0AAP4Q0A2-F1
#
_cell.length_a   1.000
_cell.length_b   1.000
_cell.length_c   1.000
_cell.angle_alpha   90.00
_cell.angle_beta   90.00
_cell.angle_gamma   90.00
#
_symmetry.space_group_name_H-M   'P 1'
#
loop_
_entity.id
_entity.type
_entity.pdbx_description
1 polymer ?
#
loop_
_entity_poly.entity_id
_entity_poly.type
_entity_poly.pdbx_seq_one_letter_code
_entity_poly.pdbx_strand_id
1 'polypeptide(L)'
;MFCLGIYLLRSNIKILSYMTLFYTFLIVIAFYPKYIFSIGFWFSIFAVFYIYLFIQYFKNYNKWLLFIFFNIWMFLIFNPIVHYYFPQTSYEQFYSIPITIFFNFFYPAEIFAHIFGFSNYFDKYLKIFIEYKIYVYEVFTPLYFYILYLLVSFLSIWSKKAFIILNILMIGFNIYMYLLV
;
A
#
# COMPACT_ATOMS: atom_id res chain seq x y z
N MET A 1 14.84 -14.69 6.00
CA MET A 1 13.52 -14.40 6.64
C MET A 1 12.49 -15.52 6.47
N PHE A 2 12.40 -16.19 5.32
CA PHE A 2 11.44 -17.29 5.09
C PHE A 2 11.55 -18.44 6.12
N CYS A 3 12.78 -18.88 6.45
CA CYS A 3 13.01 -19.91 7.47
C CYS A 3 12.55 -19.47 8.88
N LEU A 4 12.73 -18.19 9.22
CA LEU A 4 12.24 -17.60 10.47
C LEU A 4 10.70 -17.57 10.51
N GLY A 5 10.06 -17.23 9.38
CA GLY A 5 8.60 -17.30 9.24
C GLY A 5 8.05 -18.71 9.45
N ILE A 6 8.68 -19.73 8.86
CA ILE A 6 8.31 -21.15 9.05
C ILE A 6 8.49 -21.57 10.51
N TYR A 7 9.57 -21.15 11.15
CA TYR A 7 9.83 -21.43 12.57
C TYR A 7 8.77 -20.81 13.49
N LEU A 8 8.38 -19.55 13.24
CA LEU A 8 7.32 -18.87 13.99
C LEU A 8 5.95 -19.52 13.77
N LEU A 9 5.63 -19.94 12.52
CA LEU A 9 4.42 -20.70 12.20
C LEU A 9 4.36 -21.99 13.02
N ARG A 10 5.47 -22.75 13.05
CA ARG A 10 5.58 -24.02 13.79
C ARG A 10 5.46 -23.82 15.31
N SER A 11 5.79 -22.64 15.81
CA SER A 11 5.71 -22.27 17.21
C SER A 11 4.32 -21.76 17.63
N ASN A 12 3.30 -21.88 16.76
CA ASN A 12 1.94 -21.35 16.95
C ASN A 12 1.87 -19.84 17.22
N ILE A 13 2.90 -19.09 16.84
CA ILE A 13 2.89 -17.64 16.95
C ILE A 13 2.05 -17.10 15.80
N LYS A 14 1.01 -16.32 16.12
CA LYS A 14 0.16 -15.67 15.10
C LYS A 14 1.00 -14.69 14.27
N ILE A 15 1.39 -15.12 13.07
CA ILE A 15 2.26 -14.35 12.15
C ILE A 15 1.61 -13.03 11.73
N LEU A 16 0.28 -13.01 11.60
CA LEU A 16 -0.48 -11.83 11.22
C LEU A 16 -1.11 -11.20 12.47
N SER A 17 -0.30 -10.46 13.22
CA SER A 17 -0.77 -9.69 14.38
C SER A 17 -0.09 -8.33 14.47
N TYR A 18 -0.76 -7.35 15.08
CA TYR A 18 -0.13 -6.05 15.36
C TYR A 18 1.08 -6.18 16.28
N MET A 19 1.09 -7.17 17.19
CA MET A 19 2.22 -7.44 18.08
C MET A 19 3.44 -7.94 17.31
N THR A 20 3.26 -8.81 16.31
CA THR A 20 4.37 -9.26 15.46
C THR A 20 4.95 -8.10 14.65
N LEU A 21 4.13 -7.16 14.16
CA LEU A 21 4.64 -5.94 13.50
C LEU A 21 5.42 -5.04 14.46
N PHE A 22 4.97 -4.91 15.71
CA PHE A 22 5.68 -4.15 16.72
C PHE A 22 7.03 -4.78 17.08
N TYR A 23 7.08 -6.11 17.25
CA TYR A 23 8.34 -6.80 17.49
C TYR A 23 9.29 -6.74 16.30
N THR A 24 8.80 -6.86 15.06
CA THR A 24 9.67 -6.71 13.88
C THR A 24 10.24 -5.30 13.80
N PHE A 25 9.43 -4.27 14.09
CA PHE A 25 9.89 -2.88 14.20
C PHE A 25 11.02 -2.73 15.23
N LEU A 26 10.80 -3.23 16.46
CA LEU A 26 11.79 -3.14 17.54
C LEU A 26 13.08 -3.88 17.21
N ILE A 27 12.97 -5.10 16.66
CA ILE A 27 14.14 -5.90 16.26
C ILE A 27 14.94 -5.16 15.19
N VAL A 28 14.29 -4.64 14.14
CA VAL A 28 14.99 -3.94 13.06
C VAL A 28 15.70 -2.69 13.59
N ILE A 29 15.06 -1.91 14.47
CA ILE A 29 15.67 -0.71 15.06
C ILE A 29 16.82 -1.08 16.01
N ALA A 30 16.70 -2.17 16.78
CA ALA A 30 17.76 -2.63 17.67
C ALA A 30 19.04 -2.99 16.90
N PHE A 31 18.91 -3.64 15.73
CA PHE A 31 20.05 -3.98 14.88
C PHE A 31 20.54 -2.81 14.01
N TYR A 32 19.62 -1.95 13.55
CA TYR A 32 19.93 -0.86 12.64
C TYR A 32 19.18 0.43 13.05
N PRO A 33 19.64 1.15 14.09
CA PRO A 33 18.96 2.33 14.62
C PRO A 33 18.72 3.42 13.57
N LYS A 34 19.61 3.54 12.58
CA LYS A 34 19.49 4.49 11.45
C LYS A 34 18.18 4.36 10.67
N TYR A 35 17.52 3.20 10.69
CA TYR A 35 16.25 3.02 9.98
C TYR A 35 15.08 3.80 10.57
N ILE A 36 15.19 4.30 11.81
CA ILE A 36 14.17 5.19 12.36
C ILE A 36 14.03 6.49 11.57
N PHE A 37 15.08 6.91 10.86
CA PHE A 37 15.08 8.09 9.98
C PHE A 37 14.84 7.74 8.50
N SER A 38 14.57 6.48 8.18
CA SER A 38 14.33 6.03 6.81
C SER A 38 12.85 6.11 6.44
N ILE A 39 12.51 6.96 5.48
CA ILE A 39 11.15 7.10 4.94
C ILE A 39 10.65 5.76 4.37
N GLY A 40 11.52 5.04 3.66
CA GLY A 40 11.19 3.72 3.10
C GLY A 40 10.84 2.68 4.18
N PHE A 41 11.52 2.72 5.34
CA PHE A 41 11.19 1.84 6.45
C PHE A 41 9.81 2.17 7.04
N TRP A 42 9.49 3.45 7.25
CA TRP A 42 8.16 3.87 7.68
C TRP A 42 7.07 3.46 6.70
N PHE A 43 7.27 3.65 5.40
CA PHE A 43 6.31 3.21 4.38
C PHE A 43 6.10 1.70 4.40
N SER A 44 7.14 0.91 4.60
CA SER A 44 7.00 -0.54 4.76
C SER A 44 6.16 -0.92 5.97
N ILE A 45 6.34 -0.25 7.11
CA ILE A 45 5.56 -0.50 8.33
C ILE A 45 4.10 -0.10 8.11
N PHE A 46 3.85 1.09 7.56
CA PHE A 46 2.51 1.55 7.24
C PHE A 46 1.80 0.59 6.27
N ALA A 47 2.50 0.06 5.26
CA ALA A 47 1.94 -0.87 4.29
C ALA A 47 1.41 -2.12 5.01
N VAL A 48 2.25 -2.76 5.83
CA VAL A 48 1.87 -3.95 6.58
C VAL A 48 0.77 -3.63 7.59
N PHE A 49 0.83 -2.47 8.25
CA PHE A 49 -0.19 -2.01 9.19
C PHE A 49 -1.57 -1.91 8.52
N TYR A 50 -1.67 -1.24 7.37
CA TYR A 50 -2.95 -1.10 6.67
C TYR A 50 -3.44 -2.43 6.07
N ILE A 51 -2.55 -3.32 5.66
CA ILE A 51 -2.94 -4.69 5.28
C ILE A 51 -3.62 -5.40 6.46
N TYR A 52 -3.06 -5.30 7.67
CA TYR A 52 -3.68 -5.91 8.86
C TYR A 52 -5.02 -5.28 9.19
N LEU A 53 -5.12 -3.96 9.08
CA LEU A 53 -6.36 -3.22 9.32
C LEU A 53 -7.44 -3.63 8.31
N PHE A 54 -7.08 -3.75 7.03
CA PHE A 54 -7.98 -4.22 5.99
C PHE A 54 -8.51 -5.62 6.29
N ILE A 55 -7.62 -6.57 6.62
CA ILE A 55 -8.02 -7.94 6.93
C ILE A 55 -8.93 -7.96 8.18
N GLN A 56 -8.62 -7.18 9.21
CA GLN A 56 -9.42 -7.11 10.43
C GLN A 56 -10.89 -6.75 10.15
N TYR A 57 -11.14 -5.78 9.27
CA TYR A 57 -12.48 -5.26 9.02
C TYR A 57 -13.20 -5.90 7.83
N PHE A 58 -12.47 -6.38 6.81
CA PHE A 58 -13.05 -6.89 5.58
C PHE A 58 -12.93 -8.42 5.39
N LYS A 59 -12.34 -9.18 6.33
CA LYS A 59 -12.18 -10.65 6.16
C LYS A 59 -13.43 -11.46 5.81
N ASN A 60 -14.63 -10.98 6.11
CA ASN A 60 -15.88 -11.72 5.94
C ASN A 60 -16.52 -11.57 4.54
N TYR A 61 -15.95 -10.76 3.65
CA TYR A 61 -16.48 -10.59 2.29
C TYR A 61 -16.03 -11.72 1.35
N ASN A 62 -16.66 -11.82 0.17
CA ASN A 62 -16.27 -12.77 -0.87
C ASN A 62 -14.81 -12.55 -1.29
N LYS A 63 -14.04 -13.62 -1.50
CA LYS A 63 -12.61 -13.59 -1.88
C LYS A 63 -12.34 -12.73 -3.12
N TRP A 64 -13.18 -12.83 -4.15
CA TRP A 64 -13.04 -12.02 -5.37
C TRP A 64 -13.26 -10.53 -5.11
N LEU A 65 -14.28 -10.22 -4.31
CA LEU A 65 -14.57 -8.84 -3.89
C LEU A 65 -13.43 -8.29 -3.04
N LEU A 66 -12.92 -9.10 -2.09
CA LEU A 66 -11.77 -8.74 -1.26
C LEU A 66 -10.54 -8.43 -2.10
N PHE A 67 -10.26 -9.23 -3.12
CA PHE A 67 -9.10 -9.02 -3.98
C PHE A 67 -9.17 -7.68 -4.73
N ILE A 68 -10.30 -7.37 -5.37
CA ILE A 68 -10.47 -6.10 -6.09
C ILE A 68 -10.47 -4.92 -5.10
N PHE A 69 -11.26 -5.05 -4.04
CA PHE A 69 -11.44 -3.99 -3.05
C PHE A 69 -10.16 -3.70 -2.26
N PHE A 70 -9.32 -4.71 -2.03
CA PHE A 70 -8.01 -4.54 -1.41
C PHE A 70 -7.12 -3.59 -2.21
N ASN A 71 -7.01 -3.79 -3.53
CA ASN A 71 -6.18 -2.93 -4.38
C ASN A 71 -6.68 -1.48 -4.38
N ILE A 72 -8.01 -1.29 -4.46
CA ILE A 72 -8.63 0.05 -4.41
C ILE A 72 -8.39 0.71 -3.05
N TRP A 73 -8.69 0.00 -1.97
CA TRP A 73 -8.60 0.56 -0.62
C TRP A 73 -7.16 0.86 -0.22
N MET A 74 -6.21 -0.02 -0.55
CA MET A 74 -4.79 0.20 -0.28
C MET A 74 -4.24 1.40 -1.05
N PHE A 75 -4.67 1.61 -2.29
CA PHE A 75 -4.32 2.82 -3.05
C PHE A 75 -4.82 4.08 -2.33
N LEU A 76 -6.11 4.12 -1.97
CA LEU A 76 -6.73 5.31 -1.38
C LEU A 76 -6.20 5.63 0.03
N ILE A 77 -6.00 4.62 0.88
CA ILE A 77 -5.60 4.79 2.29
C ILE A 77 -4.16 5.30 2.41
N PHE A 78 -3.31 5.01 1.42
CA PHE A 78 -1.92 5.44 1.43
C PHE A 78 -1.73 6.90 1.01
N ASN A 79 -2.62 7.43 0.18
CA ASN A 79 -2.47 8.75 -0.42
C ASN A 79 -2.19 9.87 0.62
N PRO A 80 -2.93 9.98 1.74
CA PRO A 80 -2.62 10.94 2.80
C PRO A 80 -1.20 10.86 3.38
N ILE A 81 -0.62 9.66 3.44
CA ILE A 81 0.71 9.44 4.01
C ILE A 81 1.79 9.77 2.98
N VAL A 82 1.60 9.33 1.74
CA VAL A 82 2.55 9.56 0.65
C VAL A 82 2.66 11.06 0.37
N HIS A 83 1.53 11.77 0.29
CA HIS A 83 1.49 13.19 -0.06
C HIS A 83 1.95 14.13 1.05
N TYR A 84 2.30 13.61 2.23
CA TYR A 84 3.06 14.36 3.21
C TYR A 84 4.54 14.48 2.81
N TYR A 85 5.10 13.45 2.17
CA TYR A 85 6.50 13.41 1.74
C TYR A 85 6.69 13.74 0.26
N PHE A 86 5.75 13.34 -0.60
CA PHE A 86 5.82 13.43 -2.05
C PHE A 86 4.54 14.08 -2.59
N PRO A 87 4.54 15.39 -2.86
CA PRO A 87 3.32 16.10 -3.27
C PRO A 87 2.84 15.77 -4.68
N GLN A 88 3.69 15.17 -5.52
CA GLN A 88 3.40 14.97 -6.94
C GLN A 88 2.29 13.94 -7.16
N THR A 89 1.26 14.34 -7.89
CA THR A 89 0.11 13.51 -8.23
C THR A 89 -0.37 13.72 -9.67
N SER A 90 -1.14 12.75 -10.16
CA SER A 90 -1.77 12.79 -11.49
C SER A 90 -3.00 11.88 -11.53
N TYR A 91 -3.91 12.13 -12.47
CA TYR A 91 -5.09 11.27 -12.66
C TYR A 91 -4.73 9.85 -13.11
N GLU A 92 -3.62 9.72 -13.84
CA GLU A 92 -3.09 8.44 -14.30
C GLU A 92 -2.65 7.52 -13.16
N GLN A 93 -2.47 8.03 -11.93
CA GLN A 93 -2.18 7.18 -10.77
C GLN A 93 -3.26 6.14 -10.50
N PHE A 94 -4.52 6.37 -10.91
CA PHE A 94 -5.57 5.37 -10.81
C PHE A 94 -5.30 4.12 -11.66
N TYR A 95 -4.46 4.21 -12.70
CA TYR A 95 -4.04 3.04 -13.46
C TYR A 95 -3.20 2.06 -12.62
N SER A 96 -2.62 2.51 -11.51
CA SER A 96 -1.89 1.63 -10.59
C SER A 96 -2.75 0.46 -10.08
N ILE A 97 -4.06 0.65 -9.90
CA ILE A 97 -4.99 -0.39 -9.43
C ILE A 97 -5.10 -1.54 -10.46
N PRO A 98 -5.55 -1.31 -11.71
CA PRO A 98 -5.60 -2.37 -12.71
C PRO A 98 -4.21 -2.89 -13.09
N ILE A 99 -3.18 -2.03 -13.13
CA ILE A 99 -1.81 -2.46 -13.43
C ILE A 99 -1.33 -3.44 -12.37
N THR A 100 -1.53 -3.18 -11.08
CA THR A 100 -1.09 -4.08 -9.99
C THR A 100 -1.75 -5.46 -10.10
N ILE A 101 -3.04 -5.49 -10.43
CA ILE A 101 -3.78 -6.75 -10.64
C ILE A 101 -3.24 -7.50 -11.86
N PHE A 102 -3.06 -6.81 -12.99
CA PHE A 102 -2.56 -7.40 -14.23
C PHE A 102 -1.11 -7.86 -14.12
N PHE A 103 -0.27 -7.10 -13.40
CA PHE A 103 1.16 -7.34 -13.27
C PHE A 103 1.48 -8.70 -12.64
N ASN A 104 0.63 -9.18 -11.73
CA ASN A 104 0.75 -10.51 -11.14
C ASN A 104 0.74 -11.66 -12.17
N PHE A 105 0.06 -11.47 -13.30
CA PHE A 105 0.02 -12.43 -14.41
C PHE A 105 1.03 -12.08 -15.50
N PHE A 106 1.17 -10.79 -15.80
CA PHE A 106 2.06 -10.29 -16.84
C PHE A 106 3.52 -10.65 -16.55
N TYR A 107 3.99 -10.48 -15.31
CA TYR A 107 5.39 -10.68 -14.97
C TYR A 107 5.87 -12.14 -15.18
N PRO A 108 5.18 -13.18 -14.67
CA PRO A 108 5.52 -14.56 -15.02
C PRO A 108 5.44 -14.84 -16.52
N ALA A 109 4.42 -14.31 -17.21
CA ALA A 109 4.25 -14.51 -18.65
C ALA A 109 5.40 -13.89 -19.47
N GLU A 110 5.90 -12.73 -19.07
CA GLU A 110 7.05 -12.06 -19.67
C GLU A 110 8.33 -12.90 -19.50
N ILE A 111 8.56 -13.47 -18.31
CA ILE A 111 9.68 -14.40 -18.07
C ILE A 111 9.59 -15.60 -19.03
N PHE A 112 8.41 -16.21 -19.18
CA PHE A 112 8.22 -17.29 -20.16
C PHE A 112 8.48 -16.83 -21.59
N ALA A 113 7.97 -15.65 -21.98
CA ALA A 113 8.18 -15.11 -23.32
C ALA A 113 9.65 -14.87 -23.64
N HIS A 114 10.45 -14.41 -22.67
CA HIS A 114 11.90 -14.28 -22.81
C HIS A 114 12.61 -15.63 -22.97
N ILE A 115 12.23 -16.64 -22.19
CA ILE A 115 12.83 -18.00 -22.27
C ILE A 115 12.63 -18.59 -23.68
N PHE A 116 11.49 -18.34 -24.31
CA PHE A 116 11.14 -18.87 -25.63
C PHE A 116 11.38 -17.89 -26.79
N GLY A 117 12.00 -16.73 -26.54
CA GLY A 117 12.43 -15.79 -27.58
C GLY A 117 11.32 -14.99 -28.27
N PHE A 118 10.11 -14.89 -27.69
CA PHE A 118 9.00 -14.09 -28.22
C PHE A 118 8.64 -12.87 -27.35
N SER A 119 9.57 -12.39 -26.52
CA SER A 119 9.41 -11.23 -25.63
C SER A 119 8.96 -9.96 -26.35
N ASN A 120 9.38 -9.76 -27.60
CA ASN A 120 9.15 -8.52 -28.35
C ASN A 120 7.67 -8.25 -28.69
N TYR A 121 6.77 -9.21 -28.43
CA TYR A 121 5.34 -9.06 -28.69
C TYR A 121 4.71 -7.90 -27.91
N PHE A 122 5.18 -7.65 -26.69
CA PHE A 122 4.61 -6.60 -25.81
C PHE A 122 5.30 -5.24 -25.93
N ASP A 123 6.46 -5.14 -26.61
CA ASP A 123 7.26 -3.93 -26.72
C ASP A 123 6.48 -2.74 -27.27
N LYS A 124 5.64 -2.97 -28.29
CA LYS A 124 4.82 -1.92 -28.89
C LYS A 124 3.86 -1.29 -27.87
N TYR A 125 3.24 -2.11 -27.02
CA TYR A 125 2.30 -1.64 -26.01
C TYR A 125 3.02 -0.92 -24.87
N LEU A 126 4.17 -1.45 -24.43
CA LEU A 126 5.02 -0.80 -23.43
C LEU A 126 5.51 0.57 -23.91
N LYS A 127 5.91 0.67 -25.18
CA LYS A 127 6.37 1.93 -25.77
C LYS A 127 5.27 3.00 -25.77
N ILE A 128 4.04 2.65 -26.13
CA ILE A 128 2.89 3.57 -26.06
C ILE A 128 2.69 4.08 -24.63
N PHE A 129 2.82 3.20 -23.63
CA PHE A 129 2.65 3.56 -22.23
C PHE A 129 3.77 4.49 -21.73
N ILE A 130 5.02 4.25 -22.12
CA ILE A 130 6.19 5.05 -21.71
C ILE A 130 6.19 6.43 -22.37
N GLU A 131 5.75 6.53 -23.63
CA GLU A 131 5.70 7.81 -24.36
C GLU A 131 4.49 8.69 -23.99
N TYR A 132 3.55 8.14 -23.22
CA TYR A 132 2.38 8.87 -22.76
C TYR A 132 2.79 10.01 -21.80
N LYS A 133 2.40 11.24 -22.16
CA LYS A 133 2.69 12.42 -21.34
C LYS A 133 1.69 12.51 -20.20
N ILE A 134 2.20 12.41 -18.99
CA ILE A 134 1.43 12.52 -17.74
C ILE A 134 1.42 13.98 -17.31
N TYR A 135 0.22 14.53 -17.06
CA TYR A 135 0.09 15.83 -16.44
C TYR A 135 0.22 15.71 -14.92
N VAL A 136 1.28 16.29 -14.36
CA VAL A 136 1.58 16.22 -12.92
C VAL A 136 1.24 17.54 -12.25
N TYR A 137 0.56 17.47 -11.11
CA TYR A 137 0.29 18.60 -10.23
C TYR A 137 0.67 18.24 -8.79
N GLU A 138 0.69 19.23 -7.91
CA GLU A 138 1.18 19.07 -6.54
C GLU A 138 0.07 19.24 -5.50
N VAL A 139 -0.07 18.26 -4.61
CA VAL A 139 -0.98 18.28 -3.47
C VAL A 139 -0.22 17.90 -2.22
N PHE A 140 -0.12 18.85 -1.28
CA PHE A 140 0.57 18.63 -0.01
C PHE A 140 -0.39 18.21 1.08
N THR A 141 0.01 17.20 1.87
CA THR A 141 -0.70 16.88 3.11
C THR A 141 -0.17 17.76 4.24
N PRO A 142 -1.01 18.60 4.87
CA PRO A 142 -0.53 19.44 5.96
C PRO A 142 -0.25 18.60 7.21
N LEU A 143 0.76 19.00 8.00
CA LEU A 143 1.23 18.26 9.17
C LEU A 143 0.13 17.94 10.19
N TYR A 144 -0.80 18.89 10.43
CA TYR A 144 -1.91 18.66 11.36
C TYR A 144 -2.81 17.51 10.89
N PHE A 145 -3.09 17.42 9.58
CA PHE A 145 -3.93 16.37 9.01
C PHE A 145 -3.18 15.04 9.03
N TYR A 146 -1.88 15.05 8.70
CA TYR A 146 -1.04 13.86 8.77
C TYR A 146 -1.01 13.25 10.17
N ILE A 147 -0.78 14.06 11.22
CA ILE A 147 -0.78 13.59 12.61
C ILE A 147 -2.16 13.06 13.02
N LEU A 148 -3.24 13.80 12.72
CA LEU A 148 -4.61 13.35 12.98
C LEU A 148 -4.87 11.99 12.30
N TYR A 149 -4.49 11.86 11.03
CA TYR A 149 -4.72 10.67 10.23
C TYR A 149 -4.00 9.45 10.81
N LEU A 150 -2.75 9.61 11.24
CA LEU A 150 -1.99 8.55 11.91
C LEU A 150 -2.61 8.16 13.25
N LEU A 151 -3.02 9.13 14.08
CA LEU A 151 -3.65 8.85 15.37
C LEU A 151 -4.97 8.07 15.20
N VAL A 152 -5.82 8.51 14.27
CA VAL A 152 -7.07 7.82 13.95
C VAL A 152 -6.79 6.42 13.37
N SER A 153 -5.73 6.28 12.57
CA SER A 153 -5.28 4.98 12.06
C SER A 153 -4.95 4.02 13.20
N PHE A 154 -4.12 4.43 14.17
CA PHE A 154 -3.82 3.60 15.34
C PHE A 154 -5.06 3.29 16.20
N LEU A 155 -5.93 4.26 16.44
CA LEU A 155 -7.17 4.05 17.20
C LEU A 155 -8.11 3.04 16.51
N SER A 156 -8.02 2.91 15.19
CA SER A 156 -8.79 1.95 14.41
C SER A 156 -8.44 0.49 14.71
N ILE A 157 -7.33 0.20 15.40
CA ILE A 157 -7.04 -1.16 15.88
C ILE A 157 -8.12 -1.63 16.86
N TRP A 158 -8.55 -0.73 17.76
CA TRP A 158 -9.43 -1.06 18.88
C TRP A 158 -10.89 -0.65 18.66
N SER A 159 -11.16 0.31 17.78
CA SER A 159 -12.50 0.90 17.63
C SER A 159 -13.00 0.89 16.19
N LYS A 160 -14.14 0.23 15.96
CA LYS A 160 -14.85 0.29 14.67
C LYS A 160 -15.28 1.72 14.31
N LYS A 161 -15.61 2.55 15.29
CA LYS A 161 -15.95 3.96 15.05
C LYS A 161 -14.75 4.74 14.51
N ALA A 162 -13.57 4.52 15.10
CA ALA A 162 -12.32 5.13 14.60
C ALA A 162 -12.01 4.68 13.17
N PHE A 163 -12.23 3.39 12.86
CA PHE A 163 -12.07 2.89 11.49
C PHE A 163 -13.03 3.56 10.50
N ILE A 164 -14.28 3.80 10.87
CA ILE A 164 -15.23 4.53 10.01
C ILE A 164 -14.72 5.97 9.79
N ILE A 165 -14.29 6.66 10.85
CA ILE A 165 -13.71 8.01 10.75
C ILE A 165 -12.48 8.01 9.83
N LEU A 166 -11.60 7.01 9.94
CA LEU A 166 -10.44 6.86 9.08
C LEU A 166 -10.83 6.79 7.59
N ASN A 167 -11.85 5.99 7.26
CA ASN A 167 -12.33 5.88 5.88
C ASN A 167 -12.98 7.18 5.39
N ILE A 168 -13.66 7.93 6.26
CA ILE A 168 -14.20 9.25 5.92
C ILE A 168 -13.05 10.22 5.62
N LEU A 169 -12.01 10.27 6.47
CA LEU A 169 -10.83 11.11 6.24
C LEU A 169 -10.10 10.71 4.95
N MET A 170 -9.96 9.41 4.70
CA MET A 170 -9.38 8.87 3.47
C MET A 170 -10.15 9.35 2.23
N ILE A 171 -11.46 9.13 2.20
CA ILE A 171 -12.31 9.52 1.06
C ILE A 171 -12.28 11.04 0.87
N GLY A 172 -12.42 11.81 1.96
CA GLY A 172 -12.36 13.26 1.92
C GLY A 172 -11.04 13.79 1.34
N PHE A 173 -9.92 13.21 1.76
CA PHE A 173 -8.61 13.60 1.23
C PHE A 173 -8.44 13.26 -0.25
N ASN A 174 -8.89 12.07 -0.69
CA ASN A 174 -8.82 11.69 -2.10
C ASN A 174 -9.74 12.55 -2.97
N ILE A 175 -10.94 12.90 -2.49
CA ILE A 175 -11.84 13.85 -3.18
C ILE A 175 -11.16 15.21 -3.31
N TYR A 176 -10.57 15.73 -2.23
CA TYR A 176 -9.82 16.97 -2.27
C TYR A 176 -8.71 16.93 -3.31
N MET A 177 -7.87 15.90 -3.27
CA MET A 177 -6.73 15.74 -4.17
C MET A 177 -7.14 15.69 -5.65
N TYR A 178 -8.13 14.87 -6.01
CA TYR A 178 -8.43 14.61 -7.42
C TYR A 178 -9.51 15.51 -8.01
N LEU A 179 -10.38 16.12 -7.20
CA LEU A 179 -11.54 16.87 -7.72
C LEU A 179 -11.54 18.37 -7.38
N LEU A 180 -10.76 18.81 -6.38
CA LEU A 180 -10.82 20.18 -5.87
C LEU A 180 -9.51 20.98 -6.03
N VAL A 181 -8.46 20.37 -6.57
CA VAL A 181 -7.17 20.99 -6.91
C VAL A 181 -7.05 21.10 -8.42
#